data_AF-A0A811TAV1-F1
#
_entry.id   AF-A0A811TAV1-F1
#
_cell.length_a   1.000
_cell.length_b   1.000
_cell.length_c   1.000
_cell.angle_alpha   90.00
_cell.angle_beta   90.00
_cell.angle_gamma   90.00
#
_symmetry.space_group_name_H-M   'P 1'
#
loop_
_entity.id
_entity.type
_entity.pdbx_description
1 polymer ?
#
loop_
_entity_poly.entity_id
_entity_poly.type
_entity_poly.pdbx_seq_one_letter_code
_entity_poly.pdbx_strand_id
1 'polypeptide(L)'
;MWCIRTIDAEYRERMYDVLDLYEEEHDPENPLVCFDEKPKQLIGDKRTSIPMKPGSPEKYDYEYVRNGTANIFMAVEFKAGKRVTRGSPKEEPW
;
A
#
# COMPACT_ATOMS: atom_id res chain seq x y z
N MET A 1 -0.19 11.07 8.07
CA MET A 1 0.75 11.99 7.39
C MET A 1 1.93 12.16 8.32
N TRP A 2 3.12 11.71 7.94
CA TRP A 2 4.31 11.98 8.73
C TRP A 2 4.69 13.45 8.51
N CYS A 3 4.86 14.21 9.60
CA CYS A 3 5.32 15.59 9.49
C CYS A 3 6.85 15.62 9.37
N ILE A 4 7.35 16.13 8.25
CA ILE A 4 8.76 16.52 8.13
C ILE A 4 8.93 17.83 8.89
N ARG A 5 9.78 17.83 9.92
CA ARG A 5 9.92 18.98 10.83
C ARG A 5 10.67 20.14 10.18
N THR A 6 11.81 19.86 9.53
CA THR A 6 12.65 20.83 8.84
C THR A 6 13.33 20.15 7.65
N ILE A 7 13.45 20.87 6.53
CA ILE A 7 14.19 20.44 5.35
C ILE A 7 15.58 21.09 5.43
N ASP A 8 16.49 20.44 6.14
CA ASP A 8 17.87 20.91 6.28
C ASP A 8 18.75 20.50 5.08
N ALA A 9 20.05 20.77 5.13
CA ALA A 9 20.97 20.42 4.04
C ALA A 9 21.12 18.90 3.88
N GLU A 10 21.28 18.16 4.97
CA GLU A 10 21.44 16.70 4.97
C GLU A 10 20.19 16.01 4.41
N TYR A 11 19.00 16.43 4.86
CA TYR A 11 17.74 15.90 4.35
C TYR A 11 17.60 16.08 2.84
N ARG A 12 17.96 17.28 2.34
CA ARG A 12 17.92 17.55 0.89
C ARG A 12 18.90 16.69 0.12
N GLU A 13 20.12 16.54 0.61
CA GLU A 13 21.12 15.68 -0.02
C GLU A 13 20.62 14.24 -0.15
N ARG A 14 20.07 13.67 0.93
CA ARG A 14 19.48 12.32 0.91
C ARG A 14 18.25 12.20 0.02
N MET A 15 17.42 13.23 -0.04
CA MET A 15 16.28 13.26 -0.93
C MET A 15 16.72 13.27 -2.40
N TYR A 16 17.72 14.08 -2.76
CA TYR A 16 18.23 14.15 -4.13
C TYR A 16 18.94 12.85 -4.53
N ASP A 17 19.71 12.23 -3.64
CA ASP A 17 20.34 10.92 -3.89
C ASP A 17 19.31 9.85 -4.31
N VAL A 18 18.13 9.83 -3.68
CA VAL A 18 17.02 8.94 -4.09
C VAL A 18 16.43 9.34 -5.43
N LEU A 19 16.29 10.64 -5.72
CA LEU A 19 15.75 11.11 -7.00
C LEU A 19 16.69 10.79 -8.16
N ASP A 20 17.99 11.03 -7.98
CA ASP A 20 19.04 10.74 -8.96
C ASP A 20 19.03 9.24 -9.31
N LEU A 21 18.93 8.35 -8.31
CA LEU A 21 18.76 6.91 -8.51
C LEU A 21 17.51 6.58 -9.34
N TYR A 22 16.40 7.29 -9.13
CA TYR A 22 15.17 7.08 -9.89
C TYR A 22 15.26 7.61 -11.32
N GLU A 23 16.15 8.57 -11.59
CA GLU A 23 16.39 9.15 -12.92
C GLU A 23 17.34 8.32 -13.81
N GLU A 24 18.14 7.41 -13.24
CA GLU A 24 19.10 6.59 -14.00
C GLU A 24 18.47 5.87 -15.21
N GLU A 25 19.23 5.56 -16.26
CA GLU A 25 18.69 4.76 -17.35
C GLU A 25 18.33 3.34 -16.89
N HIS A 26 17.37 2.71 -17.57
CA HIS A 26 17.01 1.34 -17.22
C HIS A 26 18.13 0.37 -17.60
N ASP A 27 18.72 -0.28 -16.60
CA ASP A 27 19.67 -1.38 -16.77
C ASP A 27 19.01 -2.72 -16.39
N PRO A 28 18.83 -3.67 -17.33
CA PRO A 28 18.30 -5.00 -17.03
C PRO A 28 19.17 -5.85 -16.09
N GLU A 29 20.49 -5.60 -16.03
CA GLU A 29 21.40 -6.32 -15.12
C GLU A 29 21.33 -5.75 -13.69
N ASN A 30 20.90 -4.48 -13.55
CA ASN A 30 20.73 -3.78 -12.28
C ASN A 30 19.33 -3.12 -12.20
N PRO A 31 18.25 -3.91 -12.08
CA PRO A 31 16.90 -3.37 -12.13
C PRO A 31 16.56 -2.58 -10.87
N LEU A 32 16.03 -1.37 -11.05
CA LEU A 32 15.47 -0.58 -9.95
C LEU A 32 14.08 -1.13 -9.57
N VAL A 33 13.98 -1.71 -8.38
CA VAL A 33 12.76 -2.31 -7.85
C VAL A 33 12.31 -1.57 -6.58
N CYS A 34 11.11 -1.01 -6.61
CA CYS A 34 10.43 -0.50 -5.41
C CYS A 34 9.75 -1.67 -4.70
N PHE A 35 9.93 -1.80 -3.39
CA PHE A 35 9.30 -2.83 -2.57
C PHE A 35 8.59 -2.21 -1.37
N ASP A 36 7.37 -2.67 -1.08
CA ASP A 36 6.62 -2.25 0.11
C ASP A 36 5.79 -3.41 0.69
N GLU A 37 5.53 -3.32 2.00
CA GLU A 37 4.64 -4.21 2.73
C GLU A 37 3.53 -3.39 3.38
N LYS A 38 2.29 -3.84 3.20
CA LYS A 38 1.14 -3.25 3.87
C LYS A 38 0.35 -4.29 4.65
N PRO A 39 0.21 -4.15 6.00
CA PRO A 39 -0.74 -4.93 6.74
C PRO A 39 -2.16 -4.47 6.39
N LYS A 40 -3.02 -5.42 6.07
CA LYS A 40 -4.43 -5.21 5.72
C LYS A 40 -5.32 -5.94 6.72
N GLN A 41 -6.16 -5.18 7.41
CA GLN A 41 -7.26 -5.75 8.19
C GLN A 41 -8.31 -6.31 7.23
N LEU A 42 -8.70 -7.56 7.47
CA LEU A 42 -9.81 -8.19 6.78
C LEU A 42 -11.07 -7.87 7.58
N ILE A 43 -11.94 -7.05 6.99
CA ILE A 43 -13.19 -6.60 7.61
C ILE A 43 -14.37 -7.19 6.84
N GLY A 44 -15.35 -7.69 7.57
CA GLY A 44 -16.64 -8.12 7.03
C GLY A 44 -17.78 -7.28 7.58
N ASP A 45 -18.86 -7.18 6.83
CA ASP A 45 -20.07 -6.50 7.29
C ASP A 45 -20.77 -7.33 8.35
N LYS A 46 -21.13 -6.72 9.48
CA LYS A 46 -21.92 -7.42 10.50
C LYS A 46 -23.39 -7.54 10.11
N ARG A 47 -23.89 -6.59 9.31
CA ARG A 47 -25.27 -6.55 8.83
C ARG A 47 -25.31 -6.39 7.33
N THR A 48 -26.31 -6.98 6.69
CA THR A 48 -26.59 -6.79 5.28
C THR A 48 -26.94 -5.33 5.00
N SER A 49 -26.42 -4.79 3.90
CA SER A 49 -26.73 -3.43 3.45
C SER A 49 -28.23 -3.28 3.17
N ILE A 50 -28.75 -2.07 3.37
CA ILE A 50 -30.11 -1.73 2.98
C ILE A 50 -30.10 -1.35 1.50
N PRO A 51 -30.83 -2.05 0.62
CA PRO A 51 -30.81 -1.80 -0.81
C PRO A 51 -31.23 -0.38 -1.16
N MET A 52 -30.63 0.12 -2.25
CA MET A 52 -30.98 1.42 -2.84
C MET A 52 -32.47 1.49 -3.22
N LYS A 53 -33.06 2.68 -3.06
CA LYS A 53 -34.39 3.03 -3.57
C LYS A 53 -34.31 4.34 -4.35
N PRO A 54 -35.26 4.66 -5.26
CA PRO A 54 -35.28 5.97 -5.91
C PRO A 54 -35.20 7.10 -4.88
N GLY A 55 -34.21 7.99 -5.01
CA GLY A 55 -33.96 9.09 -4.07
C GLY A 55 -33.30 8.69 -2.75
N SER A 56 -32.83 7.45 -2.59
CA SER A 56 -32.13 6.99 -1.38
C SER A 56 -31.00 6.02 -1.74
N PRO A 57 -29.72 6.40 -1.56
CA PRO A 57 -28.59 5.52 -1.87
C PRO A 57 -28.58 4.28 -0.96
N GLU A 58 -27.85 3.26 -1.39
CA GLU A 58 -27.55 2.08 -0.57
C GLU A 58 -26.90 2.50 0.76
N LYS A 59 -27.31 1.85 1.85
CA LYS A 59 -26.80 2.16 3.20
C LYS A 59 -26.07 0.98 3.78
N TYR A 60 -24.83 1.22 4.20
CA TYR A 60 -23.99 0.27 4.93
C TYR A 60 -24.06 0.60 6.42
N ASP A 61 -24.05 -0.44 7.25
CA ASP A 61 -23.88 -0.28 8.69
C ASP A 61 -22.39 0.03 8.99
N TYR A 62 -22.14 0.80 10.05
CA TYR A 62 -20.78 1.12 10.48
C TYR A 62 -20.15 -0.03 11.28
N GLU A 63 -20.96 -0.94 11.82
CA GLU A 63 -20.47 -2.07 12.59
C GLU A 63 -19.87 -3.16 11.69
N TYR A 64 -18.61 -3.51 11.96
CA TYR A 64 -17.87 -4.51 11.18
C TYR A 64 -17.36 -5.66 12.07
N VAL A 65 -17.12 -6.81 11.43
CA VAL A 65 -16.47 -7.97 12.03
C VAL A 65 -15.01 -8.00 11.59
N ARG A 66 -14.08 -8.20 12.55
CA ARG A 66 -12.66 -8.43 12.23
C ARG A 66 -12.43 -9.91 11.90
N ASN A 67 -11.99 -10.16 10.67
CA ASN A 67 -11.68 -11.49 10.15
C ASN A 67 -10.17 -11.72 10.10
N GLY A 68 -9.43 -11.16 11.06
CA GLY A 68 -7.97 -11.23 11.13
C GLY A 68 -7.26 -10.20 10.25
N THR A 69 -6.01 -10.49 9.92
CA THR A 69 -5.12 -9.62 9.14
C THR A 69 -4.36 -10.41 8.09
N ALA A 70 -4.08 -9.78 6.96
CA ALA A 70 -3.17 -10.28 5.94
C ALA A 70 -2.06 -9.26 5.71
N ASN A 71 -0.90 -9.74 5.26
CA ASN A 71 0.15 -8.85 4.74
C ASN A 71 0.11 -8.89 3.23
N ILE A 72 0.21 -7.71 2.62
CA ILE A 72 0.31 -7.54 1.17
C ILE A 72 1.73 -7.05 0.90
N PHE A 73 2.47 -7.84 0.13
CA PHE A 73 3.79 -7.47 -0.38
C PHE A 73 3.66 -7.07 -1.84
N MET A 74 4.33 -5.98 -2.22
CA MET A 74 4.35 -5.52 -3.60
C MET A 74 5.78 -5.15 -4.00
N ALA A 75 6.22 -5.69 -5.13
CA ALA A 75 7.46 -5.31 -5.80
C ALA A 75 7.11 -4.73 -7.18
N VAL A 76 7.71 -3.60 -7.54
CA VAL A 76 7.47 -2.92 -8.82
C VAL A 76 8.79 -2.51 -9.44
N GLU A 77 9.05 -3.06 -10.63
CA GLU A 77 10.11 -2.62 -11.53
C GLU A 77 9.48 -1.66 -12.55
N PHE A 78 9.34 -0.40 -12.17
CA PHE A 78 8.48 0.55 -12.89
C PHE A 78 9.01 0.90 -14.29
N LYS A 79 10.32 0.92 -14.49
CA LYS A 79 10.95 1.21 -15.80
C LYS A 79 10.75 0.07 -16.81
N ALA A 80 10.63 -1.17 -16.35
CA ALA A 80 10.33 -2.33 -17.19
C ALA A 80 8.82 -2.68 -17.25
N GLY A 81 7.98 -1.94 -16.52
CA GLY A 81 6.54 -2.21 -16.44
C GLY A 81 6.17 -3.53 -15.76
N LYS A 82 7.05 -4.10 -14.92
CA LYS A 82 6.79 -5.37 -14.22
C LYS A 82 6.36 -5.11 -12.78
N ARG A 83 5.46 -5.94 -12.27
CA ARG A 83 5.06 -5.94 -10.86
C ARG A 83 4.75 -7.34 -10.36
N VAL A 84 5.05 -7.58 -9.09
CA VAL A 84 4.69 -8.80 -8.37
C VAL A 84 3.93 -8.39 -7.13
N THR A 85 2.84 -9.09 -6.83
CA THR A 85 2.06 -8.88 -5.61
C THR A 85 1.81 -10.21 -4.95
N ARG A 86 2.03 -10.29 -3.65
CA ARG A 86 1.80 -11.50 -2.86
C ARG A 86 1.03 -11.16 -1.60
N GLY A 87 -0.08 -11.86 -1.39
CA GLY A 87 -0.78 -11.87 -0.11
C GLY A 87 -0.31 -13.05 0.72
N SER A 88 -0.02 -12.83 2.00
CA SER A 88 0.08 -13.91 2.98
C SER A 88 -0.99 -13.71 4.06
N PRO A 89 -1.74 -14.76 4.43
CA PRO A 89 -2.43 -14.75 5.71
C PRO A 89 -1.39 -14.46 6.79
N LYS A 90 -1.71 -13.57 7.73
CA LYS A 90 -0.89 -13.49 8.94
C LYS A 90 -1.34 -14.66 9.80
N GLU A 91 -0.60 -15.78 9.78
CA GLU A 91 -0.80 -16.85 10.76
C GLU A 91 -0.64 -16.23 12.15
N GLU A 92 -1.62 -16.47 13.03
CA GLU A 92 -1.60 -15.94 14.40
C GLU A 92 -0.32 -16.43 15.10
N PRO A 93 0.57 -15.53 15.53
CA PRO A 93 1.73 -15.93 16.30
C PRO A 93 1.29 -16.02 17.76
N TRP A 94 0.57 -17.09 18.11
CA TRP A 94 0.13 -17.45 19.48
C TRP A 94 -0.84 -16.46 20.15
#